data_AF-G5E0D7-F1
#
_entry.id   AF-G5E0D7-F1
#
_cell.length_a   1.000
_cell.length_b   1.000
_cell.length_c   1.000
_cell.angle_alpha   90.00
_cell.angle_beta   90.00
_cell.angle_gamma   90.00
#
_symmetry.space_group_name_H-M   'P 1'
#
loop_
_entity.id
_entity.type
_entity.pdbx_description
1 polymer ?
#
loop_
_entity_poly.entity_id
_entity_poly.type
_entity_poly.pdbx_seq_one_letter_code
_entity_poly.pdbx_strand_id
1 'polypeptide(L)'
;EQQLDVEHNLFKLRLDKDRQPVSSEAERHDLGKAEEPVIFDPKSLDPDRCESCYGAETDDFRCCNSCDDVREAYRRRGWAFKTPDSIEQCKREGFSQKMQEQKNEGCRVYGFLEVNKVAGNFHFAPGKSFQQSHVHVHDLQSFGLDNINMTHEIKHLSFGMDYPGLVNPLDGTSVSAVQSSMMFQYFVKIVPTVYVKVDGEVLRTNQFSVTRHEKVTNGLIGDQGLPG
;
A
#
# COMPACT_ATOMS: atom_id res chain seq x y z
N GLU A 1 13.50 13.91 4.69
CA GLU A 1 13.42 12.58 5.33
C GLU A 1 12.16 11.92 4.80
N GLN A 2 12.28 10.78 4.13
CA GLN A 2 11.15 9.99 3.63
C GLN A 2 11.21 8.64 4.33
N GLN A 3 10.12 8.23 4.96
CA GLN A 3 9.99 6.89 5.52
C GLN A 3 9.12 6.09 4.54
N LEU A 4 9.70 5.03 3.98
CA LEU A 4 9.00 4.07 3.13
C LEU A 4 8.35 3.01 4.02
N ASP A 5 7.19 2.50 3.59
CA ASP A 5 6.48 1.41 4.27
C ASP A 5 6.51 1.60 5.79
N VAL A 6 5.97 2.74 6.26
CA VAL A 6 5.87 3.05 7.69
C VAL A 6 4.84 2.10 8.29
N GLU A 7 5.20 0.85 8.45
CA GLU A 7 4.34 -0.25 8.86
C GLU A 7 4.51 -0.55 10.35
N HIS A 8 5.32 0.25 11.05
CA HIS A 8 5.41 0.22 12.49
C HIS A 8 4.01 0.52 13.07
N ASN A 9 3.28 -0.56 13.38
CA ASN A 9 1.92 -0.56 13.92
C ASN A 9 0.79 -0.29 12.91
N LEU A 10 0.99 -0.50 11.61
CA LEU A 10 -0.10 -0.61 10.63
C LEU A 10 -0.36 -2.07 10.25
N PHE A 11 -1.64 -2.40 10.09
CA PHE A 11 -2.13 -3.72 9.71
C PHE A 11 -2.97 -3.61 8.45
N LYS A 12 -2.82 -4.59 7.56
CA LYS A 12 -3.61 -4.72 6.33
C LYS A 12 -4.43 -6.00 6.44
N LEU A 13 -5.74 -5.89 6.22
CA LEU A 13 -6.65 -7.02 6.21
C LEU A 13 -7.39 -7.06 4.87
N ARG A 14 -7.21 -8.16 4.13
CA ARG A 14 -7.89 -8.40 2.85
C ARG A 14 -9.37 -8.62 3.08
N LEU A 15 -10.19 -7.95 2.30
CA LEU A 15 -11.64 -8.03 2.34
C LEU A 15 -12.19 -8.55 1.02
N ASP A 16 -13.23 -9.37 1.08
CA ASP A 16 -13.99 -9.75 -0.11
C ASP A 16 -14.91 -8.60 -0.58
N LYS A 17 -15.70 -8.88 -1.64
CA LYS A 17 -16.68 -7.94 -2.20
C LYS A 17 -17.74 -7.50 -1.19
N ASP A 18 -18.03 -8.34 -0.20
CA ASP A 18 -19.04 -8.12 0.86
C ASP A 18 -18.42 -7.50 2.13
N ARG A 19 -17.16 -7.04 2.02
CA ARG A 19 -16.35 -6.43 3.10
C ARG A 19 -16.06 -7.38 4.26
N GLN A 20 -16.13 -8.69 4.04
CA GLN A 20 -15.75 -9.69 5.03
C GLN A 20 -14.27 -10.05 4.90
N PRO A 21 -13.58 -10.36 6.00
CA PRO A 21 -12.18 -10.79 5.95
C PRO A 21 -12.02 -12.08 5.12
N VAL A 22 -11.10 -12.06 4.15
CA VAL A 22 -10.76 -13.24 3.32
C VAL A 22 -9.89 -14.22 4.11
N SER A 23 -9.09 -13.70 5.05
CA SER A 23 -8.26 -14.46 5.98
C SER A 23 -8.59 -14.07 7.42
N SER A 24 -8.37 -15.00 8.36
CA SER A 24 -8.49 -14.73 9.80
C SER A 24 -7.32 -13.94 10.38
N GLU A 25 -6.20 -13.87 9.65
CA GLU A 25 -4.99 -13.19 10.08
C GLU A 25 -4.86 -11.84 9.37
N ALA A 26 -4.77 -10.77 10.16
CA ALA A 26 -4.38 -9.48 9.65
C ALA A 26 -2.88 -9.51 9.38
N GLU A 27 -2.49 -9.21 8.15
CA GLU A 27 -1.10 -9.21 7.74
C GLU A 27 -0.42 -7.97 8.34
N ARG A 28 0.48 -8.23 9.29
CA ARG A 28 1.50 -7.27 9.72
C ARG A 28 2.71 -7.51 8.83
N HIS A 29 2.92 -6.64 7.86
CA HIS A 29 4.17 -6.68 7.10
C HIS A 29 5.28 -6.15 8.01
N ASP A 30 6.24 -7.01 8.36
CA ASP A 30 7.49 -6.61 8.99
C ASP A 30 8.57 -6.53 7.89
N LEU A 31 9.38 -5.47 7.92
CA LEU A 31 10.49 -5.26 6.99
C LEU A 31 11.37 -6.53 6.91
N GLY A 32 11.39 -7.17 5.73
CA GLY A 32 12.27 -8.30 5.42
C GLY A 32 11.68 -9.69 5.66
N LYS A 33 10.39 -9.83 6.02
CA LYS A 33 9.71 -11.13 6.05
C LYS A 33 8.60 -11.21 5.02
N ALA A 34 8.87 -11.95 3.94
CA ALA A 34 7.83 -12.50 3.09
C ALA A 34 7.23 -13.71 3.83
N GLU A 35 6.15 -13.51 4.58
CA GLU A 35 5.30 -14.63 5.01
C GLU A 35 4.06 -14.62 4.12
N GLU A 36 4.19 -15.30 2.98
CA GLU A 36 3.08 -15.53 2.06
C GLU A 36 2.26 -16.75 2.52
N PRO A 37 0.93 -16.72 2.37
CA PRO A 37 0.12 -17.94 2.41
C PRO A 37 0.56 -18.85 1.26
N VAL A 38 1.16 -19.97 1.64
CA VAL A 38 1.96 -20.85 0.78
C VAL A 38 1.06 -21.71 -0.12
N ILE A 39 0.89 -21.33 -1.40
CA ILE A 39 0.48 -22.28 -2.46
C ILE A 39 1.67 -23.20 -2.82
N PHE A 40 2.90 -22.72 -2.58
CA PHE A 40 4.15 -23.40 -2.95
C PHE A 40 5.21 -23.21 -1.87
N ASP A 41 5.69 -24.30 -1.24
CA ASP A 41 6.73 -24.23 -0.20
C ASP A 41 8.09 -23.92 -0.83
N PRO A 42 8.69 -22.74 -0.57
CA PRO A 42 10.00 -22.36 -1.12
C PRO A 42 11.13 -23.32 -0.71
N LYS A 43 10.95 -24.07 0.39
CA LYS A 43 11.90 -25.07 0.90
C LYS A 43 11.90 -26.38 0.12
N SER A 44 10.92 -26.57 -0.77
CA SER A 44 10.85 -27.76 -1.64
C SER A 44 11.88 -27.75 -2.77
N LEU A 45 12.58 -26.63 -2.97
CA LEU A 45 13.57 -26.45 -4.03
C LEU A 45 14.96 -26.24 -3.44
N ASP A 46 15.97 -26.56 -4.25
CA ASP A 46 17.38 -26.40 -3.90
C ASP A 46 17.68 -24.93 -3.51
N PRO A 47 18.24 -24.67 -2.31
CA PRO A 47 18.68 -23.34 -1.89
C PRO A 47 19.74 -22.72 -2.79
N ASP A 48 20.59 -23.54 -3.43
CA ASP A 48 21.73 -23.08 -4.24
C ASP A 48 21.38 -22.91 -5.73
N ARG A 49 20.09 -23.01 -6.09
CA ARG A 49 19.65 -22.85 -7.48
C ARG A 49 19.86 -21.42 -7.97
N CYS A 50 20.12 -21.31 -9.27
CA CYS A 50 20.18 -20.04 -9.99
C CYS A 50 19.25 -20.14 -11.20
N GLU A 51 18.02 -19.67 -11.04
CA GLU A 51 17.03 -19.64 -12.11
C GLU A 51 17.19 -18.40 -13.01
N SER A 52 16.69 -18.49 -14.24
CA SER A 52 16.83 -17.44 -15.27
C SER A 52 16.03 -16.17 -14.94
N CYS A 53 16.62 -15.00 -15.22
CA CYS A 53 15.93 -13.72 -15.22
C CYS A 53 15.41 -13.35 -16.62
N TYR A 54 15.34 -14.31 -17.54
CA TYR A 54 14.80 -14.14 -18.90
C TYR A 54 15.48 -13.00 -19.67
N GLY A 55 16.80 -12.88 -19.53
CA GLY A 55 17.60 -11.87 -20.21
C GLY A 55 17.69 -10.54 -19.47
N ALA A 56 17.09 -10.42 -18.28
CA ALA A 56 17.17 -9.23 -17.42
C ALA A 56 18.31 -9.27 -16.38
N GLU A 57 19.19 -10.28 -16.43
CA GLU A 57 20.30 -10.45 -15.49
C GLU A 57 21.23 -9.24 -15.48
N THR A 58 21.75 -8.86 -14.31
CA THR A 58 22.78 -7.81 -14.15
C THR A 58 23.91 -8.33 -13.26
N ASP A 59 25.02 -7.58 -13.16
CA ASP A 59 26.13 -7.98 -12.29
C ASP A 59 25.69 -8.13 -10.82
N ASP A 60 24.75 -7.30 -10.37
CA ASP A 60 24.18 -7.34 -9.01
C ASP A 60 22.96 -8.28 -8.88
N PHE A 61 22.40 -8.75 -10.00
CA PHE A 61 21.17 -9.54 -10.04
C PHE A 61 21.28 -10.65 -11.08
N ARG A 62 22.11 -11.65 -10.77
CA ARG A 62 22.50 -12.72 -11.70
C ARG A 62 21.51 -13.88 -11.79
N CYS A 63 20.73 -14.11 -10.75
CA CYS A 63 19.81 -15.23 -10.62
C CYS A 63 18.45 -14.72 -10.13
N CYS A 64 17.36 -15.27 -10.66
CA CYS A 64 16.00 -14.92 -10.27
C CYS A 64 15.26 -16.16 -9.78
N ASN A 65 15.25 -16.41 -8.47
CA ASN A 65 14.74 -17.66 -7.89
C ASN A 65 13.26 -17.62 -7.49
N SER A 66 12.67 -16.42 -7.48
CA SER A 66 11.25 -16.16 -7.24
C SER A 66 10.61 -15.34 -8.35
N CYS A 67 9.26 -15.33 -8.42
CA CYS A 67 8.54 -14.46 -9.35
C CYS A 67 8.87 -12.98 -9.08
N ASP A 68 9.00 -12.61 -7.81
CA ASP A 68 9.36 -11.26 -7.38
C ASP A 68 10.78 -10.88 -7.81
N ASP A 69 11.73 -11.81 -7.84
CA ASP A 69 13.08 -11.56 -8.38
C ASP A 69 13.01 -11.20 -9.86
N VAL A 70 12.28 -11.98 -10.67
CA VAL A 70 12.14 -11.71 -12.10
C VAL A 70 11.50 -10.34 -12.34
N ARG A 71 10.48 -9.99 -11.56
CA ARG A 71 9.82 -8.67 -11.61
C ARG A 71 10.79 -7.55 -11.29
N GLU A 72 11.59 -7.70 -10.23
CA GLU A 72 12.61 -6.71 -9.85
C GLU A 72 13.68 -6.55 -10.94
N ALA A 73 14.13 -7.64 -11.54
CA ALA A 73 15.09 -7.60 -12.66
C ALA A 73 14.53 -6.85 -13.88
N TYR A 74 13.29 -7.17 -14.28
CA TYR A 74 12.62 -6.49 -15.40
C TYR A 74 12.44 -5.00 -15.12
N ARG A 75 12.05 -4.66 -13.90
CA ARG A 75 11.88 -3.27 -13.45
C ARG A 75 13.18 -2.49 -13.51
N ARG A 76 14.31 -3.06 -13.05
CA ARG A 76 15.64 -2.42 -13.14
C ARG A 76 16.05 -2.14 -14.58
N ARG A 77 15.61 -2.96 -15.54
CA ARG A 77 15.81 -2.75 -16.98
C ARG A 77 14.76 -1.85 -17.65
N GLY A 78 13.72 -1.44 -16.93
CA GLY A 78 12.60 -0.68 -17.49
C GLY A 78 11.73 -1.52 -18.44
N TRP A 79 11.76 -2.85 -18.32
CA TRP A 79 10.96 -3.76 -19.12
C TRP A 79 9.54 -3.91 -18.54
N ALA A 80 8.58 -4.18 -19.40
CA ALA A 80 7.19 -4.38 -18.99
C ALA A 80 6.94 -5.83 -18.60
N PHE A 81 6.32 -6.04 -17.44
CA PHE A 81 5.95 -7.36 -16.94
C PHE A 81 4.55 -7.77 -17.43
N LYS A 82 4.44 -8.29 -18.67
CA LYS A 82 3.14 -8.57 -19.32
C LYS A 82 2.69 -10.04 -19.29
N THR A 83 3.62 -10.98 -19.21
CA THR A 83 3.35 -12.41 -19.39
C THR A 83 3.84 -13.22 -18.18
N PRO A 84 3.18 -13.09 -17.01
CA PRO A 84 3.52 -13.89 -15.82
C PRO A 84 3.44 -15.39 -16.11
N ASP A 85 2.50 -15.83 -16.96
CA ASP A 85 2.38 -17.23 -17.35
C ASP A 85 3.54 -17.72 -18.24
N SER A 86 4.40 -16.85 -18.77
CA SER A 86 5.60 -17.30 -19.49
C SER A 86 6.79 -17.57 -18.58
N ILE A 87 6.67 -17.21 -17.29
CA ILE A 87 7.73 -17.26 -16.30
C ILE A 87 7.46 -18.44 -15.35
N GLU A 88 8.38 -19.41 -15.34
CA GLU A 88 8.26 -20.64 -14.55
C GLU A 88 8.09 -20.36 -13.05
N GLN A 89 8.85 -19.40 -12.52
CA GLN A 89 8.78 -18.95 -11.13
C GLN A 89 7.36 -18.47 -10.78
N CYS A 90 6.78 -17.62 -11.62
CA CYS A 90 5.44 -17.06 -11.42
C CYS A 90 4.32 -18.09 -11.58
N LYS A 91 4.45 -19.01 -12.54
CA LYS A 91 3.54 -20.15 -12.68
C LYS A 91 3.55 -21.04 -11.44
N ARG A 92 4.74 -21.38 -10.97
CA ARG A 92 4.96 -22.25 -9.80
C ARG A 92 4.42 -21.63 -8.52
N GLU A 93 4.59 -20.32 -8.36
CA GLU A 93 4.10 -19.55 -7.20
C GLU A 93 2.61 -19.17 -7.29
N GLY A 94 1.95 -19.50 -8.41
CA GLY A 94 0.53 -19.22 -8.62
C GLY A 94 0.20 -17.74 -8.78
N PHE A 95 1.13 -16.92 -9.29
CA PHE A 95 0.99 -15.46 -9.36
C PHE A 95 -0.27 -15.02 -10.10
N SER A 96 -0.55 -15.59 -11.27
CA SER A 96 -1.74 -15.25 -12.06
C SER A 96 -3.05 -15.57 -11.34
N GLN A 97 -3.08 -16.70 -10.60
CA GLN A 97 -4.25 -17.08 -9.80
C GLN A 97 -4.44 -16.11 -8.62
N LYS A 98 -3.38 -15.79 -7.88
CA LYS A 98 -3.42 -14.80 -6.79
C LYS A 98 -3.94 -13.45 -7.27
N MET A 99 -3.49 -13.00 -8.44
CA MET A 99 -3.95 -11.73 -9.02
C MET A 99 -5.42 -11.75 -9.43
N GLN A 100 -5.91 -12.89 -9.90
CA GLN A 100 -7.31 -13.05 -10.25
C GLN A 100 -8.22 -13.11 -9.02
N GLU A 101 -7.76 -13.75 -7.94
CA GLU A 101 -8.46 -13.78 -6.64
C GLU A 101 -8.55 -12.37 -6.04
N GLN A 102 -7.44 -11.63 -6.03
CA GLN A 102 -7.35 -10.27 -5.50
C GLN A 102 -8.08 -9.21 -6.32
N LYS A 103 -8.47 -9.51 -7.58
CA LYS A 103 -9.05 -8.52 -8.51
C LYS A 103 -10.28 -7.79 -7.98
N ASN A 104 -11.04 -8.42 -7.09
CA ASN A 104 -12.26 -7.82 -6.53
C ASN A 104 -12.25 -7.72 -5.01
N GLU A 105 -11.06 -7.73 -4.43
CA GLU A 105 -10.89 -7.57 -3.00
C GLU A 105 -10.79 -6.09 -2.62
N GLY A 106 -11.19 -5.79 -1.40
CA GLY A 106 -10.86 -4.55 -0.71
C GLY A 106 -9.72 -4.76 0.29
N CYS A 107 -9.25 -3.67 0.87
CA CYS A 107 -8.28 -3.71 1.95
C CYS A 107 -8.76 -2.84 3.10
N ARG A 108 -8.74 -3.38 4.32
CA ARG A 108 -8.88 -2.61 5.55
C ARG A 108 -7.49 -2.32 6.10
N VAL A 109 -7.11 -1.06 6.10
CA VAL A 109 -5.90 -0.57 6.77
C VAL A 109 -6.28 0.02 8.11
N TYR A 110 -5.59 -0.39 9.17
CA TYR A 110 -5.82 0.14 10.52
C TYR A 110 -4.54 0.07 11.36
N GLY A 111 -4.44 0.93 12.37
CA GLY A 111 -3.26 1.02 13.21
C GLY A 111 -2.93 2.47 13.58
N PHE A 112 -1.68 2.73 13.94
CA PHE A 112 -1.20 4.08 14.24
C PHE A 112 0.20 4.31 13.66
N LEU A 113 0.53 5.57 13.44
CA LEU A 113 1.82 6.01 12.91
C LEU A 113 2.45 7.00 13.87
N GLU A 114 3.67 6.72 14.31
CA GLU A 114 4.48 7.69 15.04
C GLU A 114 5.32 8.49 14.04
N VAL A 115 5.01 9.78 13.91
CA VAL A 115 5.64 10.66 12.94
C VAL A 115 6.23 11.90 13.61
N ASN A 116 7.26 12.46 12.99
CA ASN A 116 7.78 13.77 13.38
C ASN A 116 6.72 14.85 13.16
N LYS A 117 6.62 15.82 14.07
CA LYS A 117 5.67 16.95 14.00
C LYS A 117 6.13 18.02 13.01
N VAL A 118 6.22 17.64 11.74
CA VAL A 118 6.62 18.49 10.62
C VAL A 118 5.60 18.38 9.49
N ALA A 119 5.66 19.31 8.52
CA ALA A 119 4.85 19.18 7.31
C ALA A 119 5.24 17.91 6.55
N GLY A 120 4.25 17.11 6.17
CA GLY A 120 4.45 15.84 5.49
C GLY A 120 3.20 15.37 4.77
N ASN A 121 3.32 14.22 4.09
CA ASN A 121 2.22 13.52 3.46
C ASN A 121 2.38 12.01 3.69
N PHE A 122 1.26 11.31 3.68
CA PHE A 122 1.20 9.87 3.51
C PHE A 122 0.11 9.58 2.49
N HIS A 123 0.25 8.50 1.74
CA HIS A 123 -0.67 8.14 0.67
C HIS A 123 -0.87 6.63 0.64
N PHE A 124 -2.09 6.23 0.28
CA PHE A 124 -2.39 4.86 -0.11
C PHE A 124 -2.37 4.83 -1.63
N ALA A 125 -1.58 3.94 -2.20
CA ALA A 125 -1.55 3.73 -3.64
C ALA A 125 -1.45 2.23 -3.94
N PRO A 126 -2.01 1.78 -5.06
CA PRO A 126 -1.88 0.38 -5.47
C PRO A 126 -0.46 0.06 -5.89
N GLY A 127 -0.10 -1.22 -5.80
CA GLY A 127 1.22 -1.70 -6.18
C GLY A 127 2.20 -1.81 -5.02
N LYS A 128 3.36 -2.41 -5.30
CA LYS A 128 4.48 -2.49 -4.37
C LYS A 128 5.24 -1.16 -4.42
N SER A 129 5.46 -0.57 -3.24
CA SER A 129 6.16 0.70 -3.11
C SER A 129 7.68 0.46 -3.10
N PHE A 130 8.47 1.31 -3.77
CA PHE A 130 9.94 1.23 -3.75
C PHE A 130 10.60 2.60 -3.95
N GLN A 131 11.89 2.69 -3.62
CA GLN A 131 12.72 3.85 -3.89
C GLN A 131 13.59 3.63 -5.13
N GLN A 132 13.54 4.57 -6.07
CA GLN A 132 14.48 4.64 -7.19
C GLN A 132 14.98 6.08 -7.32
N SER A 133 16.30 6.28 -7.24
CA SER A 133 16.92 7.60 -7.41
C SER A 133 16.34 8.70 -6.49
N HIS A 134 16.05 8.38 -5.22
CA HIS A 134 15.42 9.28 -4.23
C HIS A 134 13.97 9.70 -4.54
N VAL A 135 13.33 9.03 -5.50
CA VAL A 135 11.90 9.20 -5.81
C VAL A 135 11.14 7.96 -5.35
N HIS A 136 9.96 8.19 -4.77
CA HIS A 136 9.05 7.13 -4.38
C HIS A 136 8.19 6.72 -5.57
N VAL A 137 8.21 5.43 -5.91
CA VAL A 137 7.53 4.88 -7.09
C VAL A 137 6.70 3.67 -6.68
N HIS A 138 5.56 3.50 -7.34
CA HIS A 138 4.68 2.33 -7.20
C HIS A 138 4.73 1.48 -8.47
N ASP A 139 4.89 0.17 -8.33
CA ASP A 139 4.76 -0.76 -9.46
C ASP A 139 3.29 -1.05 -9.76
N LEU A 140 2.76 -0.36 -10.77
CA LEU A 140 1.38 -0.54 -11.27
C LEU A 140 1.29 -1.52 -12.45
N GLN A 141 2.41 -2.08 -12.92
CA GLN A 141 2.44 -2.88 -14.15
C GLN A 141 1.52 -4.11 -14.05
N SER A 142 1.37 -4.68 -12.85
CA SER A 142 0.53 -5.85 -12.59
C SER A 142 -0.97 -5.57 -12.51
N PHE A 143 -1.39 -4.32 -12.27
CA PHE A 143 -2.79 -4.00 -11.99
C PHE A 143 -3.58 -3.52 -13.21
N GLY A 144 -2.90 -3.04 -14.25
CA GLY A 144 -3.54 -2.40 -15.40
C GLY A 144 -4.23 -1.09 -14.98
N LEU A 145 -3.76 0.04 -15.52
CA LEU A 145 -4.20 1.38 -15.09
C LEU A 145 -5.72 1.62 -15.20
N ASP A 146 -6.45 0.82 -15.98
CA ASP A 146 -7.88 1.01 -16.23
C ASP A 146 -8.80 0.35 -15.17
N ASN A 147 -8.27 -0.40 -14.21
CA ASN A 147 -9.07 -1.21 -13.26
C ASN A 147 -8.90 -0.82 -11.79
N ILE A 148 -8.23 0.28 -11.48
CA ILE A 148 -8.00 0.69 -10.10
C ILE A 148 -9.23 1.46 -9.58
N ASN A 149 -9.86 0.91 -8.55
CA ASN A 149 -10.97 1.54 -7.84
C ASN A 149 -10.49 2.05 -6.46
N MET A 150 -10.46 3.37 -6.31
CA MET A 150 -10.06 4.05 -5.06
C MET A 150 -11.26 4.43 -4.17
N THR A 151 -12.40 3.75 -4.32
CA THR A 151 -13.54 3.87 -3.40
C THR A 151 -13.10 3.46 -2.01
N HIS A 152 -13.36 4.29 -1.01
CA HIS A 152 -12.90 4.05 0.36
C HIS A 152 -13.85 4.59 1.42
N GLU A 153 -13.72 4.06 2.61
CA GLU A 153 -14.43 4.47 3.82
C GLU A 153 -13.39 4.78 4.90
N ILE A 154 -13.35 6.03 5.35
CA ILE A 154 -12.55 6.45 6.49
C ILE A 154 -13.38 6.20 7.73
N LYS A 155 -13.12 5.07 8.40
CA LYS A 155 -13.82 4.75 9.65
C LYS A 155 -13.43 5.71 10.76
N HIS A 156 -12.14 5.94 10.91
CA HIS A 156 -11.60 6.83 11.94
C HIS A 156 -10.22 7.36 11.53
N LEU A 157 -10.00 8.66 11.74
CA LEU A 157 -8.69 9.29 11.63
C LEU A 157 -8.53 10.35 12.72
N SER A 158 -7.50 10.22 13.55
CA SER A 158 -7.21 11.14 14.64
C SER A 158 -5.72 11.45 14.74
N PHE A 159 -5.37 12.52 15.46
CA PHE A 159 -3.99 12.95 15.68
C PHE A 159 -3.74 13.14 17.17
N GLY A 160 -3.08 12.17 17.80
CA GLY A 160 -2.83 12.18 19.25
C GLY A 160 -3.85 11.32 20.00
N MET A 161 -4.19 11.73 21.22
CA MET A 161 -5.08 10.99 22.10
C MET A 161 -6.51 11.52 22.06
N ASP A 162 -7.50 10.63 22.03
CA ASP A 162 -8.90 11.02 22.10
C ASP A 162 -9.29 11.59 23.47
N TYR A 163 -10.31 12.45 23.47
CA TYR A 163 -10.91 12.99 24.67
C TYR A 163 -12.44 13.14 24.50
N PRO A 164 -13.21 13.18 25.61
CA PRO A 164 -14.65 13.28 25.54
C PRO A 164 -15.13 14.50 24.74
N GLY A 165 -15.97 14.27 23.74
CA GLY A 165 -16.53 15.32 22.88
C GLY A 165 -15.64 15.71 21.69
N LEU A 166 -14.49 15.07 21.49
CA LEU A 166 -13.72 15.21 20.25
C LEU A 166 -14.54 14.70 19.05
N VAL A 167 -14.61 15.50 18.00
CA VAL A 167 -15.23 15.14 16.72
C VAL A 167 -14.17 15.27 15.64
N ASN A 168 -13.75 14.15 15.05
CA ASN A 168 -12.80 14.16 13.95
C ASN A 168 -13.56 14.35 12.62
N PRO A 169 -13.18 15.34 11.79
CA PRO A 169 -13.93 15.68 10.57
C PRO A 169 -14.07 14.57 9.52
N LEU A 170 -13.23 13.53 9.55
CA LEU A 170 -13.22 12.46 8.55
C LEU A 170 -13.84 11.15 9.03
N ASP A 171 -14.22 11.04 10.31
CA ASP A 171 -14.80 9.81 10.85
C ASP A 171 -16.12 9.46 10.16
N GLY A 172 -16.26 8.19 9.75
CA GLY A 172 -17.43 7.69 9.03
C GLY A 172 -17.59 8.21 7.59
N THR A 173 -16.57 8.84 7.01
CA THR A 173 -16.65 9.39 5.64
C THR A 173 -16.53 8.29 4.60
N SER A 174 -17.52 8.18 3.71
CA SER A 174 -17.47 7.27 2.55
C SER A 174 -17.32 8.06 1.24
N VAL A 175 -16.42 7.62 0.37
CA VAL A 175 -16.15 8.25 -0.92
C VAL A 175 -16.14 7.20 -2.02
N SER A 176 -16.97 7.40 -3.05
CA SER A 176 -17.09 6.50 -4.20
C SER A 176 -16.31 7.04 -5.39
N ALA A 177 -15.41 6.23 -5.94
CA ALA A 177 -14.76 6.53 -7.20
C ALA A 177 -15.72 6.28 -8.37
N VAL A 178 -16.14 7.35 -9.04
CA VAL A 178 -17.05 7.29 -10.20
C VAL A 178 -16.34 6.89 -11.49
N GLN A 179 -15.01 6.99 -11.51
CA GLN A 179 -14.15 6.62 -12.64
C GLN A 179 -12.97 5.81 -12.10
N SER A 180 -12.42 4.93 -12.93
CA SER A 180 -11.15 4.27 -12.63
C SER A 180 -10.04 5.32 -12.49
N SER A 181 -9.02 5.02 -11.67
CA SER A 181 -7.83 5.86 -11.55
C SER A 181 -8.08 7.29 -11.01
N MET A 182 -9.08 7.43 -10.14
CA MET A 182 -9.27 8.66 -9.35
C MET A 182 -8.22 8.79 -8.24
N MET A 183 -7.86 10.03 -7.95
CA MET A 183 -7.03 10.45 -6.82
C MET A 183 -7.86 11.30 -5.87
N PHE A 184 -7.78 11.00 -4.58
CA PHE A 184 -8.42 11.72 -3.48
C PHE A 184 -7.36 12.31 -2.54
N GLN A 185 -7.37 13.64 -2.39
CA GLN A 185 -6.41 14.35 -1.55
C GLN A 185 -7.12 15.02 -0.37
N TYR A 186 -6.63 14.74 0.82
CA TYR A 186 -7.12 15.30 2.08
C TYR A 186 -6.05 16.21 2.68
N PHE A 187 -6.26 17.52 2.61
CA PHE A 187 -5.38 18.51 3.21
C PHE A 187 -5.78 18.72 4.66
N VAL A 188 -5.03 18.09 5.57
CA VAL A 188 -5.25 18.14 7.01
C VAL A 188 -4.42 19.26 7.62
N LYS A 189 -5.06 20.13 8.42
CA LYS A 189 -4.38 21.12 9.28
C LYS A 189 -4.57 20.73 10.73
N ILE A 190 -3.48 20.34 11.39
CA ILE A 190 -3.45 19.86 12.77
C ILE A 190 -3.26 21.05 13.72
N VAL A 191 -4.10 21.13 14.75
CA VAL A 191 -4.10 22.18 15.78
C VAL A 191 -3.85 21.55 17.15
N PRO A 192 -2.69 21.80 17.78
CA PRO A 192 -2.41 21.35 19.13
C PRO A 192 -3.47 21.87 20.12
N THR A 193 -4.00 20.98 20.95
CA THR A 193 -5.09 21.25 21.89
C THR A 193 -4.72 20.73 23.28
N VAL A 194 -5.04 21.51 24.30
CA VAL A 194 -4.90 21.08 25.71
C VAL A 194 -6.29 20.89 26.29
N TYR A 195 -6.57 19.68 26.74
CA TYR A 195 -7.81 19.32 27.43
C TYR A 195 -7.52 19.11 28.92
N VAL A 196 -8.29 19.77 29.78
CA VAL A 196 -8.16 19.67 31.23
C VAL A 196 -9.40 18.95 31.76
N LYS A 197 -9.20 17.77 32.34
CA LYS A 197 -10.27 16.99 32.96
C LYS A 197 -10.74 17.66 34.26
N VAL A 198 -11.93 17.26 34.71
CA VAL A 198 -12.54 17.77 35.96
C VAL A 198 -11.67 17.47 37.19
N ASP A 199 -10.92 16.36 37.17
CA ASP A 199 -9.96 15.97 38.21
C ASP A 199 -8.61 16.72 38.13
N GLY A 200 -8.44 17.60 37.15
CA GLY A 200 -7.21 18.37 36.93
C GLY A 200 -6.16 17.68 36.05
N GLU A 201 -6.42 16.45 35.55
CA GLU A 201 -5.51 15.80 34.62
C GLU A 201 -5.42 16.58 33.30
N VAL A 202 -4.20 16.89 32.87
CA VAL A 202 -3.93 17.64 31.65
C VAL A 202 -3.55 16.71 30.51
N LEU A 203 -4.41 16.64 29.50
CA LEU A 203 -4.19 15.89 28.28
C LEU A 203 -3.73 16.83 27.15
N ARG A 204 -2.56 16.55 26.58
CA ARG A 204 -2.05 17.26 25.39
C ARG A 204 -2.34 16.40 24.16
N THR A 205 -3.16 16.93 23.26
CA THR A 205 -3.62 16.22 22.06
C THR A 205 -3.75 17.19 20.89
N ASN A 206 -4.41 16.79 19.80
CA ASN A 206 -4.66 17.64 18.66
C ASN A 206 -6.12 17.53 18.18
N GLN A 207 -6.55 18.58 17.51
CA GLN A 207 -7.71 18.59 16.63
C GLN A 207 -7.23 18.82 15.20
N PHE A 208 -8.10 18.65 14.22
CA PHE A 208 -7.76 19.03 12.85
C PHE A 208 -8.95 19.55 12.08
N SER A 209 -8.66 20.29 11.02
CA SER A 209 -9.60 20.61 9.95
C SER A 209 -9.13 19.99 8.64
N VAL A 210 -10.05 19.69 7.73
CA VAL A 210 -9.74 19.05 6.45
C VAL A 210 -10.31 19.83 5.27
N THR A 211 -9.59 19.82 4.14
CA THR A 211 -10.11 20.19 2.82
C THR A 211 -9.89 19.01 1.87
N ARG A 212 -10.92 18.63 1.10
CA ARG A 212 -10.89 17.49 0.18
C ARG A 212 -10.80 17.96 -1.27
N HIS A 213 -9.94 17.32 -2.05
CA HIS A 213 -9.88 17.44 -3.51
C HIS A 213 -9.95 16.06 -4.15
N GLU A 214 -10.56 15.98 -5.33
CA GLU A 214 -10.61 14.75 -6.13
C GLU A 214 -10.32 15.07 -7.59
N LYS A 215 -9.60 14.19 -8.28
CA LYS A 215 -9.33 14.32 -9.71
C LYS A 215 -9.11 12.96 -10.35
N VAL A 216 -9.32 12.88 -11.66
CA VAL A 216 -8.99 11.69 -12.45
C VAL A 216 -7.52 11.79 -12.85
N THR A 217 -6.76 10.70 -12.70
CA THR A 217 -5.38 10.64 -13.18
C THR A 217 -5.36 9.96 -14.55
N ASN A 218 -4.96 10.70 -15.57
CA ASN A 218 -4.68 10.11 -16.87
C ASN A 218 -3.26 9.55 -16.77
N GLY A 219 -3.10 8.21 -16.76
CA GLY A 219 -1.86 7.48 -16.49
C GLY A 219 -0.69 7.68 -17.46
N LEU A 220 -0.55 8.86 -18.06
CA LEU A 220 0.64 9.32 -18.75
C LEU A 220 1.60 9.97 -17.75
N ILE A 221 2.85 9.53 -17.81
CA ILE A 221 3.96 10.02 -16.98
C ILE A 221 4.13 11.53 -17.22
N GLY A 222 3.66 12.33 -16.26
CA GLY A 222 3.86 13.78 -16.22
C GLY A 222 2.93 14.45 -15.21
N ASP A 223 3.52 15.13 -14.22
CA ASP A 223 3.01 16.12 -13.23
C ASP A 223 1.63 15.95 -12.58
N GLN A 224 0.85 14.91 -12.92
CA GLN A 224 -0.54 14.73 -12.50
C GLN A 224 -0.73 13.72 -11.37
N GLY A 225 0.34 13.06 -10.92
CA GLY A 225 0.34 12.09 -9.82
C GLY A 225 -0.36 10.76 -10.15
N LEU A 226 -0.28 9.80 -9.23
CA LEU A 226 -0.84 8.45 -9.38
C LEU A 226 -2.24 8.36 -8.72
N PRO A 227 -3.11 7.41 -9.15
CA PRO A 227 -4.32 7.09 -8.41
C PRO A 227 -3.99 6.75 -6.95
N GLY A 228 -4.82 7.23 -6.02
CA GLY A 228 -4.54 7.14 -4.58
C GLY A 228 -5.56 7.87 -3.72
#